data_AF-H8GKK8-F1
#
_entry.id   AF-H8GKK8-F1
#
_cell.length_a   1.000
_cell.length_b   1.000
_cell.length_c   1.000
_cell.angle_alpha   90.00
_cell.angle_beta   90.00
_cell.angle_gamma   90.00
#
_symmetry.space_group_name_H-M   'P 1'
#
loop_
_entity.id
_entity.type
_entity.pdbx_description
1 polymer ?
#
loop_
_entity_poly.entity_id
_entity_poly.type
_entity_poly.pdbx_seq_one_letter_code
_entity_poly.pdbx_strand_id
1 'polypeptide(L)'
;MGVRYGSLPFKEQIAFWRAKELVPTERWNDLVREQHDTAFTVAGAMQADLLSDLHQAVTKAIEQGTTLAEFTRDFEAIVAARGWTGWTGEDTQAGRAWRARVIYETNLHASYQAGRWAQVQAVKKFRPYLIYRHSDASIHPRELHVSWDGLVVAQDDPWVQTHWPPNGWGCKCRMFALSERDLRKLGKTGPDTPPDDGHYDWTDPKTGEIHRFPQGIDPFWDYAPGRSRADVVREQALRKAEGLPPAMGDELKAFLSSRDPLTDKYFNGRVEVRDPDGVMPKLGIDAAGAASMMGAPDGSVIELIAVDNAYEFEATGPLLQNAMLRHLQADVSGLVMHNDYFALEPAFRKQKIGTRSFAQQVATLATLGVVSIETYAAGSFEEKAYNGYYTWPRLGYDAPLTAQDIAALPPELRTARSVLDLMASEAGRAWWQTHGGPREMVFDLSAGSRSRRILQAYLENQGIRL
;
A
#
# COMPACT_ATOMS: atom_id res chain seq x y z
N MET A 1 -11.13 -15.71 37.87
CA MET A 1 -10.31 -14.80 37.02
C MET A 1 -11.22 -14.26 35.93
N GLY A 2 -11.66 -13.01 36.04
CA GLY A 2 -12.46 -12.37 34.99
C GLY A 2 -11.59 -12.09 33.78
N VAL A 3 -12.02 -12.56 32.61
CA VAL A 3 -11.36 -12.26 31.33
C VAL A 3 -11.47 -10.75 31.08
N ARG A 4 -10.35 -10.03 31.19
CA ARG A 4 -10.24 -8.66 30.68
C ARG A 4 -10.21 -8.76 29.15
N TYR A 5 -11.32 -8.48 28.49
CA TYR A 5 -11.33 -8.11 27.07
C TYR A 5 -10.64 -6.75 26.93
N GLY A 6 -9.31 -6.74 26.92
CA GLY A 6 -8.54 -5.57 26.47
C GLY A 6 -8.77 -5.40 24.98
N SER A 7 -9.13 -4.19 24.54
CA SER A 7 -9.15 -3.85 23.12
C SER A 7 -7.81 -4.23 22.49
N LEU A 8 -7.84 -5.11 21.48
CA LEU A 8 -6.61 -5.45 20.75
C LEU A 8 -5.96 -4.16 20.21
N PRO A 9 -4.64 -4.01 20.31
CA PRO A 9 -3.95 -2.83 19.80
C PRO A 9 -4.26 -2.65 18.31
N PHE A 10 -4.61 -1.43 17.90
CA PHE A 10 -4.90 -1.13 16.49
C PHE A 10 -3.58 -1.04 15.70
N LYS A 11 -3.16 -2.18 15.14
CA LYS A 11 -1.83 -2.36 14.54
C LYS A 11 -1.50 -1.36 13.45
N GLU A 12 -2.45 -1.04 12.58
CA GLU A 12 -2.26 -0.13 11.45
C GLU A 12 -2.04 1.31 11.93
N GLN A 13 -2.78 1.75 12.96
CA GLN A 13 -2.55 3.03 13.63
C GLN A 13 -1.17 3.08 14.30
N ILE A 14 -0.81 2.05 15.07
CA ILE A 14 0.50 1.98 15.75
C ILE A 14 1.65 2.00 14.75
N ALA A 15 1.53 1.24 13.66
CA ALA A 15 2.52 1.20 12.60
C ALA A 15 2.63 2.54 11.85
N PHE A 16 1.53 3.29 11.71
CA PHE A 16 1.56 4.65 11.17
C PHE A 16 2.27 5.62 12.13
N TRP A 17 1.88 5.59 13.41
CA TRP A 17 2.42 6.48 14.42
C TRP A 17 3.92 6.31 14.62
N ARG A 18 4.40 5.07 14.82
CA ARG A 18 5.81 4.75 15.05
C ARG A 18 6.74 5.13 13.89
N ALA A 19 6.19 5.30 12.69
CA ALA A 19 6.97 5.67 11.51
C ALA A 19 7.24 7.17 11.41
N LYS A 20 6.64 8.01 12.28
CA LYS A 20 6.78 9.46 12.20
C LYS A 20 8.14 9.95 12.69
N GLU A 21 8.72 10.87 11.92
CA GLU A 21 9.90 11.63 12.30
C GLU A 21 9.52 12.82 13.18
N LEU A 22 10.37 13.18 14.13
CA LEU A 22 10.16 14.35 14.98
C LEU A 22 10.68 15.59 14.25
N VAL A 23 9.78 16.48 13.82
CA VAL A 23 10.13 17.69 13.10
C VAL A 23 9.69 18.90 13.91
N PRO A 24 10.62 19.70 14.47
CA PRO A 24 10.25 20.92 15.18
C PRO A 24 9.65 21.96 14.22
N THR A 25 8.56 22.61 14.62
CA THR A 25 7.98 23.73 13.88
C THR A 25 7.62 24.89 14.79
N GLU A 26 7.68 26.11 14.28
CA GLU A 26 7.29 27.30 15.03
C GLU A 26 5.77 27.46 15.02
N ARG A 27 5.15 27.19 13.86
CA ARG A 27 3.72 27.34 13.60
C ARG A 27 3.09 25.99 13.29
N TRP A 28 1.76 25.97 13.38
CA TRP A 28 0.99 24.76 13.11
C TRP A 28 0.94 24.41 11.62
N ASN A 29 1.07 25.41 10.73
CA ASN A 29 1.04 25.26 9.28
C ASN A 29 2.43 25.31 8.62
N ASP A 30 3.52 25.17 9.39
CA ASP A 30 4.86 24.98 8.80
C ASP A 30 4.99 23.57 8.17
N LEU A 31 4.13 22.63 8.58
CA LEU A 31 3.87 21.39 7.87
C LEU A 31 2.38 21.35 7.51
N VAL A 32 2.07 20.81 6.34
CA VAL A 32 0.72 20.78 5.76
C VAL A 32 0.43 19.44 5.10
N ARG A 33 -0.86 19.07 5.07
CA ARG A 33 -1.37 17.89 4.34
C ARG A 33 -0.53 16.61 4.56
N GLU A 34 -0.08 15.97 3.48
CA GLU A 34 0.65 14.70 3.49
C GLU A 34 1.97 14.75 4.27
N GLN A 35 2.54 15.93 4.53
CA GLN A 35 3.73 16.05 5.37
C GLN A 35 3.49 15.49 6.78
N HIS A 36 2.25 15.58 7.28
CA HIS A 36 1.83 14.99 8.55
C HIS A 36 1.70 13.45 8.53
N ASP A 37 1.78 12.80 7.37
CA ASP A 37 1.91 11.33 7.31
C ASP A 37 3.31 10.87 7.72
N THR A 38 4.30 11.77 7.60
CA THR A 38 5.72 11.48 7.80
C THR A 38 6.28 12.05 9.10
N ALA A 39 5.65 13.12 9.58
CA ALA A 39 6.19 13.95 10.64
C ALA A 39 5.21 14.09 11.80
N PHE A 40 5.78 14.06 13.00
CA PHE A 40 5.17 14.54 14.22
C PHE A 40 5.77 15.89 14.56
N THR A 41 4.90 16.88 14.78
CA THR A 41 5.27 18.20 15.25
C THR A 41 4.29 18.69 16.31
N VAL A 42 4.76 19.60 17.16
CA VAL A 42 3.95 20.43 18.03
C VAL A 42 4.43 21.86 17.86
N ALA A 43 3.57 22.75 17.37
CA ALA A 43 3.93 24.14 17.08
C ALA A 43 4.57 24.85 18.29
N GLY A 44 5.74 25.45 18.12
CA GLY A 44 6.51 26.11 19.17
C GLY A 44 7.31 25.17 20.07
N ALA A 45 7.20 23.85 19.92
CA ALA A 45 8.02 22.87 20.65
C ALA A 45 9.35 22.64 19.91
N MET A 46 10.23 23.64 19.96
CA MET A 46 11.47 23.66 19.15
C MET A 46 12.58 22.74 19.69
N GLN A 47 12.50 22.33 20.95
CA GLN A 47 13.51 21.46 21.57
C GLN A 47 13.25 19.99 21.22
N ALA A 48 14.28 19.28 20.71
CA ALA A 48 14.17 17.88 20.31
C ALA A 48 13.68 16.97 21.44
N ASP A 49 14.22 17.17 22.65
CA ASP A 49 13.87 16.42 23.85
C ASP A 49 12.40 16.64 24.28
N LEU A 50 11.91 17.88 24.23
CA LEU A 50 10.51 18.20 24.48
C LEU A 50 9.60 17.50 23.46
N LEU A 51 9.95 17.60 22.17
CA LEU A 51 9.15 16.99 21.11
C LEU A 51 9.14 15.47 21.22
N SER A 52 10.27 14.86 21.60
CA SER A 52 10.38 13.42 21.89
C SER A 52 9.48 12.99 23.05
N ASP A 53 9.49 13.71 24.16
CA ASP A 53 8.65 13.39 25.31
C ASP A 53 7.16 13.54 25.00
N LEU A 54 6.77 14.59 24.26
CA LEU A 54 5.39 14.78 23.80
C LEU A 54 4.96 13.65 22.86
N HIS A 55 5.84 13.24 21.94
CA HIS A 55 5.59 12.08 21.07
C HIS A 55 5.42 10.80 21.89
N GLN A 56 6.23 10.57 22.92
CA GLN A 56 6.10 9.41 23.81
C GLN A 56 4.79 9.43 24.61
N ALA A 57 4.34 10.59 25.08
CA ALA A 57 3.06 10.73 25.76
C ALA A 57 1.87 10.36 24.85
N VAL A 58 1.91 10.74 23.57
CA VAL A 58 0.89 10.32 22.59
C VAL A 58 1.06 8.85 22.21
N THR A 59 2.29 8.34 22.10
CA THR A 59 2.57 6.91 21.88
C THR A 59 1.92 6.05 22.95
N LYS A 60 2.08 6.44 24.22
CA LYS A 60 1.42 5.82 25.37
C LYS A 60 -0.10 5.83 25.20
N ALA A 61 -0.69 6.95 24.76
CA ALA A 61 -2.12 7.04 24.50
C ALA A 61 -2.60 6.06 23.42
N ILE A 62 -1.88 5.96 22.31
CA ILE A 62 -2.21 5.07 21.19
C ILE A 62 -2.07 3.59 21.58
N GLU A 63 -0.99 3.23 22.26
CA GLU A 63 -0.66 1.83 22.53
C GLU A 63 -1.39 1.25 23.76
N GLN A 64 -1.67 2.10 24.75
CA GLN A 64 -2.21 1.67 26.05
C GLN A 64 -3.64 2.14 26.31
N GLY A 65 -4.17 3.08 25.50
CA GLY A 65 -5.53 3.61 25.66
C GLY A 65 -5.67 4.55 26.86
N THR A 66 -4.80 5.55 26.98
CA THR A 66 -4.86 6.55 28.06
C THR A 66 -6.03 7.52 27.86
N THR A 67 -6.48 8.16 28.94
CA THR A 67 -7.51 9.21 28.88
C THR A 67 -6.92 10.60 28.59
N LEU A 68 -7.74 11.55 28.12
CA LEU A 68 -7.32 12.95 27.98
C LEU A 68 -6.80 13.53 29.31
N ALA A 69 -7.45 13.21 30.44
CA ALA A 69 -7.03 13.70 31.74
C ALA A 69 -5.64 13.17 32.14
N GLU A 70 -5.34 11.91 31.83
CA GLU A 70 -4.00 11.34 32.02
C GLU A 70 -2.97 12.03 31.13
N PHE A 71 -3.29 12.20 29.85
CA PHE A 71 -2.41 12.90 28.91
C PHE A 71 -2.15 14.35 29.34
N THR A 72 -3.16 15.08 29.84
CA THR A 72 -2.98 16.45 30.33
C THR A 72 -2.00 16.51 31.50
N ARG A 73 -2.05 15.55 32.44
CA ARG A 73 -1.06 15.49 33.53
C ARG A 73 0.36 15.19 33.01
N ASP A 74 0.48 14.23 32.09
CA ASP A 74 1.77 13.88 31.48
C ASP A 74 2.34 15.09 30.71
N PHE A 75 1.49 15.80 29.95
CA PHE A 75 1.84 17.04 29.25
C PHE A 75 2.35 18.12 30.21
N GLU A 76 1.61 18.44 31.28
CA GLU A 76 2.03 19.47 32.24
C GLU A 76 3.37 19.11 32.90
N ALA A 77 3.59 17.83 33.23
CA ALA A 77 4.86 17.36 33.77
C ALA A 77 6.02 17.51 32.77
N ILE A 78 5.80 17.17 31.50
CA ILE A 78 6.79 17.31 30.43
C ILE A 78 7.14 18.79 30.21
N VAL A 79 6.14 19.66 30.08
CA VAL A 79 6.34 21.10 29.89
C VAL A 79 7.17 21.69 31.04
N ALA A 80 6.83 21.36 32.28
CA ALA A 80 7.57 21.81 33.46
C ALA A 80 9.01 21.28 33.48
N ALA A 81 9.22 19.99 33.20
CA ALA A 81 10.54 19.36 33.23
C ALA A 81 11.47 19.88 32.12
N ARG A 82 10.91 20.23 30.96
CA ARG A 82 11.67 20.76 29.81
C ARG A 82 11.75 22.29 29.79
N GLY A 83 11.13 22.97 30.76
CA GLY A 83 11.14 24.43 30.86
C GLY A 83 10.54 25.12 29.64
N TRP A 84 9.50 24.54 29.02
CA TRP A 84 8.89 25.10 27.82
C TRP A 84 7.89 26.20 28.18
N THR A 85 8.20 27.43 27.80
CA THR A 85 7.41 28.64 28.08
C THR A 85 7.17 29.47 26.81
N GLY A 86 6.30 30.47 26.89
CA GLY A 86 5.94 31.38 25.80
C GLY A 86 4.96 30.78 24.78
N TRP A 87 4.26 29.70 25.11
CA TRP A 87 3.36 29.01 24.19
C TRP A 87 1.89 29.41 24.38
N THR A 88 1.11 29.31 23.31
CA THR A 88 -0.28 29.78 23.29
C THR A 88 -1.16 29.07 24.33
N GLY A 89 -1.68 29.84 25.28
CA GLY A 89 -2.58 29.34 26.33
C GLY A 89 -1.90 29.01 27.66
N GLU A 90 -0.58 29.19 27.78
CA GLU A 90 0.19 28.87 28.99
C GLU A 90 -0.34 29.54 30.27
N ASP A 91 -0.72 30.82 30.16
CA ASP A 91 -1.06 31.69 31.29
C ASP A 91 -2.34 31.29 32.03
N THR A 92 -3.19 30.45 31.43
CA THR A 92 -4.50 30.09 32.00
C THR A 92 -4.69 28.59 32.03
N GLN A 93 -5.35 28.07 33.07
CA GLN A 93 -5.68 26.65 33.15
C GLN A 93 -6.50 26.17 31.94
N ALA A 94 -7.43 27.00 31.46
CA ALA A 94 -8.23 26.69 30.28
C ALA A 94 -7.38 26.61 29.00
N GLY A 95 -6.43 27.53 28.82
CA GLY A 95 -5.50 27.52 27.68
C GLY A 95 -4.57 26.31 27.69
N ARG A 96 -4.03 25.94 28.86
CA ARG A 96 -3.21 24.72 29.01
C ARG A 96 -4.00 23.45 28.70
N ALA A 97 -5.21 23.35 29.23
CA ALA A 97 -6.11 22.22 28.96
C ALA A 97 -6.49 22.13 27.47
N TRP A 98 -6.77 23.27 26.84
CA TRP A 98 -7.03 23.35 25.40
C TRP A 98 -5.81 22.87 24.59
N ARG A 99 -4.61 23.33 24.93
CA ARG A 99 -3.37 22.95 24.23
C ARG A 99 -3.11 21.44 24.30
N ALA A 100 -3.18 20.87 25.51
CA ALA A 100 -3.03 19.44 25.71
C ALA A 100 -4.07 18.64 24.92
N ARG A 101 -5.34 19.10 24.94
CA ARG A 101 -6.43 18.48 24.19
C ARG A 101 -6.20 18.50 22.69
N VAL A 102 -5.77 19.62 22.12
CA VAL A 102 -5.50 19.74 20.69
C VAL A 102 -4.40 18.75 20.28
N ILE A 103 -3.30 18.68 21.02
CA ILE A 103 -2.21 17.74 20.72
C ILE A 103 -2.72 16.29 20.79
N TYR A 104 -3.45 15.94 21.84
CA TYR A 104 -3.97 14.61 22.08
C TYR A 104 -4.98 14.18 21.00
N GLU A 105 -6.07 14.92 20.83
CA GLU A 105 -7.17 14.55 19.93
C GLU A 105 -6.73 14.56 18.46
N THR A 106 -5.95 15.56 18.04
CA THR A 106 -5.45 15.69 16.66
C THR A 106 -4.62 14.48 16.26
N ASN A 107 -3.61 14.13 17.08
CA ASN A 107 -2.71 13.04 16.76
C ASN A 107 -3.41 11.68 16.86
N LEU A 108 -4.28 11.49 17.86
CA LEU A 108 -5.04 10.25 18.00
C LEU A 108 -5.98 10.03 16.82
N HIS A 109 -6.77 11.04 16.45
CA HIS A 109 -7.75 10.88 15.37
C HIS A 109 -7.08 10.77 14.01
N ALA A 110 -6.07 11.59 13.70
CA ALA A 110 -5.36 11.50 12.43
C ALA A 110 -4.66 10.14 12.27
N SER A 111 -3.96 9.65 13.31
CA SER A 111 -3.30 8.34 13.25
C SER A 111 -4.28 7.18 13.20
N TYR A 112 -5.39 7.26 13.93
CA TYR A 112 -6.46 6.27 13.86
C TYR A 112 -7.02 6.21 12.44
N GLN A 113 -7.33 7.36 11.86
CA GLN A 113 -7.88 7.45 10.51
C GLN A 113 -6.90 7.01 9.42
N ALA A 114 -5.59 7.20 9.62
CA ALA A 114 -4.56 6.62 8.77
C ALA A 114 -4.53 5.09 8.84
N GLY A 115 -4.68 4.52 10.04
CA GLY A 115 -4.86 3.07 10.19
C GLY A 115 -6.14 2.57 9.49
N ARG A 116 -7.23 3.34 9.60
CA ARG A 116 -8.51 3.01 8.96
C ARG A 116 -8.42 3.08 7.44
N TRP A 117 -7.68 4.06 6.90
CA TRP A 117 -7.38 4.14 5.48
C TRP A 117 -6.74 2.85 4.99
N ALA A 118 -5.67 2.40 5.65
CA ALA A 118 -4.98 1.15 5.30
C ALA A 118 -5.92 -0.07 5.32
N GLN A 119 -6.77 -0.20 6.35
CA GLN A 119 -7.75 -1.29 6.44
C GLN A 119 -8.79 -1.25 5.31
N VAL A 120 -9.27 -0.05 4.99
CA VAL A 120 -10.29 0.17 3.95
C VAL A 120 -9.74 -0.12 2.56
N GLN A 121 -8.51 0.31 2.27
CA GLN A 121 -7.82 -0.02 1.01
C GLN A 121 -7.60 -1.54 0.87
N ALA A 122 -7.24 -2.23 1.96
CA ALA A 122 -7.01 -3.68 1.94
C ALA A 122 -8.26 -4.51 1.57
N VAL A 123 -9.46 -3.98 1.80
CA VAL A 123 -10.74 -4.67 1.51
C VAL A 123 -11.52 -4.03 0.36
N LYS A 124 -10.95 -3.03 -0.31
CA LYS A 124 -11.60 -2.22 -1.35
C LYS A 124 -12.34 -3.04 -2.40
N LYS A 125 -11.71 -4.10 -2.91
CA LYS A 125 -12.29 -4.99 -3.91
C LYS A 125 -13.67 -5.55 -3.48
N PHE A 126 -13.82 -5.88 -2.21
CA PHE A 126 -15.05 -6.48 -1.66
C PHE A 126 -15.99 -5.46 -1.01
N ARG A 127 -15.45 -4.27 -0.69
CA ARG A 127 -16.17 -3.17 -0.07
C ARG A 127 -15.84 -1.85 -0.79
N PRO A 128 -16.29 -1.70 -2.05
CA PRO A 128 -15.89 -0.58 -2.91
C PRO A 128 -16.59 0.73 -2.56
N TYR A 129 -17.51 0.73 -1.60
CA TYR A 129 -18.24 1.92 -1.18
C TYR A 129 -17.83 2.35 0.21
N LEU A 130 -17.97 3.64 0.50
CA LEU A 130 -17.77 4.22 1.82
C LEU A 130 -19.05 4.94 2.25
N ILE A 131 -19.41 4.84 3.53
CA ILE A 131 -20.41 5.71 4.14
C ILE A 131 -19.74 6.69 5.08
N TYR A 132 -20.00 7.99 4.88
CA TYR A 132 -19.59 9.03 5.81
C TYR A 132 -20.52 9.02 7.02
N ARG A 133 -19.94 9.07 8.21
CA ARG A 133 -20.67 9.10 9.47
C ARG A 133 -20.20 10.26 10.33
N HIS A 134 -21.11 11.18 10.58
CA HIS A 134 -20.94 12.21 11.58
C HIS A 134 -20.92 11.58 12.98
N SER A 135 -20.24 12.22 13.92
CA SER A 135 -20.16 11.77 15.31
C SER A 135 -20.96 12.69 16.20
N ASP A 136 -22.03 12.16 16.79
CA ASP A 136 -22.89 12.87 17.74
C ASP A 136 -22.15 13.32 19.01
N ALA A 137 -20.92 12.83 19.23
CA ALA A 137 -20.02 13.31 20.28
C ALA A 137 -19.39 14.70 19.96
N SER A 138 -19.70 15.29 18.82
CA SER A 138 -19.33 16.66 18.47
C SER A 138 -20.35 17.64 19.05
N ILE A 139 -19.95 18.43 20.05
CA ILE A 139 -20.83 19.42 20.72
C ILE A 139 -21.15 20.61 19.80
N HIS A 140 -20.22 20.95 18.89
CA HIS A 140 -20.37 22.00 17.89
C HIS A 140 -20.05 21.42 16.50
N PRO A 141 -20.98 20.66 15.90
CA PRO A 141 -20.74 20.04 14.61
C PRO A 141 -20.70 21.10 13.50
N ARG A 142 -19.82 20.91 12.51
CA ARG A 142 -19.85 21.69 11.26
C ARG A 142 -21.08 21.27 10.47
N GLU A 143 -21.90 22.20 10.01
CA GLU A 143 -23.19 21.91 9.35
C GLU A 143 -23.02 21.00 8.12
N LEU A 144 -21.98 21.23 7.32
CA LEU A 144 -21.66 20.37 6.18
C LEU A 144 -21.31 18.93 6.59
N HIS A 145 -20.66 18.72 7.74
CA HIS A 145 -20.38 17.36 8.19
C HIS A 145 -21.65 16.62 8.61
N VAL A 146 -22.66 17.36 9.07
CA VAL A 146 -23.99 16.81 9.38
C VAL A 146 -24.74 16.51 8.09
N SER A 147 -24.67 17.38 7.07
CA SER A 147 -25.31 17.13 5.78
C SER A 147 -24.68 15.95 5.01
N TRP A 148 -23.40 15.67 5.25
CA TRP A 148 -22.72 14.48 4.71
C TRP A 148 -23.02 13.20 5.51
N ASP A 149 -23.70 13.24 6.66
CA ASP A 149 -24.01 12.02 7.42
C ASP A 149 -24.89 11.06 6.60
N GLY A 150 -24.39 9.84 6.42
CA GLY A 150 -25.06 8.83 5.61
C GLY A 150 -24.77 8.92 4.11
N LEU A 151 -23.99 9.90 3.65
CA LEU A 151 -23.53 9.98 2.26
C LEU A 151 -22.72 8.73 1.91
N VAL A 152 -23.14 8.00 0.88
CA VAL A 152 -22.44 6.82 0.39
C VAL A 152 -21.71 7.15 -0.89
N VAL A 153 -20.40 6.99 -0.94
CA VAL A 153 -19.57 7.31 -2.12
C VAL A 153 -18.78 6.09 -2.58
N ALA A 154 -18.38 6.06 -3.84
CA ALA A 154 -17.38 5.11 -4.30
C ALA A 154 -16.04 5.41 -3.62
N GLN A 155 -15.27 4.38 -3.29
CA GLN A 155 -13.98 4.57 -2.60
C GLN A 155 -12.95 5.32 -3.47
N ASP A 156 -13.06 5.21 -4.79
CA ASP A 156 -12.22 5.91 -5.77
C ASP A 156 -12.71 7.31 -6.15
N ASP A 157 -13.82 7.75 -5.57
CA ASP A 157 -14.36 9.07 -5.85
C ASP A 157 -13.35 10.16 -5.42
N PRO A 158 -13.04 11.16 -6.27
CA PRO A 158 -12.14 12.25 -5.92
C PRO A 158 -12.52 12.97 -4.62
N TRP A 159 -13.80 13.01 -4.26
CA TRP A 159 -14.27 13.59 -3.00
C TRP A 159 -13.61 12.93 -1.78
N VAL A 160 -13.40 11.62 -1.81
CA VAL A 160 -12.76 10.85 -0.72
C VAL A 160 -11.33 11.34 -0.46
N GLN A 161 -10.64 11.79 -1.51
CA GLN A 161 -9.24 12.20 -1.41
C GLN A 161 -9.03 13.43 -0.52
N THR A 162 -10.02 14.33 -0.49
CA THR A 162 -9.96 15.59 0.26
C THR A 162 -10.89 15.60 1.49
N HIS A 163 -11.87 14.68 1.55
CA HIS A 163 -12.89 14.63 2.59
C HIS A 163 -12.79 13.42 3.54
N TRP A 164 -11.77 12.56 3.38
CA TRP A 164 -11.53 11.48 4.34
C TRP A 164 -11.20 12.05 5.73
N PRO A 165 -11.94 11.68 6.79
CA PRO A 165 -11.73 12.28 8.11
C PRO A 165 -10.35 11.98 8.70
N PRO A 166 -9.83 12.85 9.59
CA PRO A 166 -10.46 14.08 10.07
C PRO A 166 -10.38 15.25 9.07
N ASN A 167 -11.50 15.94 8.88
CA ASN A 167 -11.64 17.08 7.96
C ASN A 167 -11.23 18.43 8.60
N GLY A 168 -10.55 18.40 9.75
CA GLY A 168 -10.23 19.61 10.51
C GLY A 168 -10.03 19.38 12.01
N TRP A 169 -9.68 20.46 12.70
CA TRP A 169 -9.45 20.45 14.15
C TRP A 169 -10.72 20.02 14.89
N GLY A 170 -10.55 19.09 15.84
CA GLY A 170 -11.66 18.56 16.63
C GLY A 170 -12.65 17.68 15.85
N CYS A 171 -12.40 17.37 14.58
CA CYS A 171 -13.25 16.46 13.81
C CYS A 171 -13.24 15.05 14.43
N LYS A 172 -14.43 14.45 14.53
CA LYS A 172 -14.67 13.10 15.07
C LYS A 172 -15.42 12.20 14.08
N CYS A 173 -15.66 12.69 12.88
CA CYS A 173 -16.34 11.95 11.81
C CYS A 173 -15.51 10.74 11.38
N ARG A 174 -16.17 9.77 10.77
CA ARG A 174 -15.56 8.51 10.32
C ARG A 174 -16.13 8.11 8.98
N MET A 175 -15.38 7.29 8.25
CA MET A 175 -15.90 6.58 7.08
C MET A 175 -15.80 5.08 7.30
N PHE A 176 -16.81 4.36 6.83
CA PHE A 176 -16.89 2.91 6.94
C PHE A 176 -17.05 2.27 5.57
N ALA A 177 -16.27 1.21 5.31
CA ALA A 177 -16.37 0.48 4.06
C ALA A 177 -17.63 -0.38 4.02
N LEU A 178 -18.41 -0.22 2.96
CA LEU A 178 -19.64 -0.94 2.69
C LEU A 178 -19.44 -1.91 1.54
N SER A 179 -19.98 -3.12 1.71
CA SER A 179 -20.19 -4.03 0.60
C SER A 179 -21.44 -3.65 -0.19
N GLU A 180 -21.56 -4.19 -1.39
CA GLU A 180 -22.76 -4.11 -2.23
C GLU A 180 -24.03 -4.61 -1.48
N ARG A 181 -23.88 -5.64 -0.62
CA ARG A 181 -24.99 -6.10 0.25
C ARG A 181 -25.38 -5.06 1.30
N ASP A 182 -24.42 -4.36 1.87
CA ASP A 182 -24.69 -3.33 2.88
C ASP A 182 -25.38 -2.12 2.24
N LEU A 183 -24.98 -1.77 1.02
CA LEU A 183 -25.59 -0.71 0.22
C LEU A 183 -27.08 -1.00 -0.07
N ARG A 184 -27.40 -2.24 -0.46
CA ARG A 184 -28.80 -2.68 -0.62
C ARG A 184 -29.63 -2.63 0.67
N LYS A 185 -29.04 -2.91 1.83
CA LYS A 185 -29.74 -2.78 3.13
C LYS A 185 -30.08 -1.33 3.45
N LEU A 186 -29.32 -0.37 2.91
CA LEU A 186 -29.62 1.05 2.99
C LEU A 186 -30.67 1.50 1.94
N GLY A 187 -31.21 0.56 1.15
CA GLY A 187 -32.18 0.87 0.09
C GLY A 187 -31.58 1.53 -1.14
N LYS A 188 -30.24 1.49 -1.30
CA LYS A 188 -29.53 2.09 -2.43
C LYS A 188 -29.24 1.03 -3.50
N THR A 189 -29.10 1.49 -4.75
CA THR A 189 -28.72 0.67 -5.91
C THR A 189 -27.33 1.02 -6.46
N GLY A 190 -26.69 2.04 -5.90
CA GLY A 190 -25.33 2.50 -6.21
C GLY A 190 -24.88 3.57 -5.20
N PRO A 191 -23.66 4.09 -5.34
CA PRO A 191 -23.20 5.22 -4.54
C PRO A 191 -23.99 6.49 -4.91
N ASP A 192 -24.07 7.41 -3.96
CA ASP A 192 -24.54 8.77 -4.17
C ASP A 192 -23.48 9.57 -4.94
N THR A 193 -23.93 10.58 -5.67
CA THR A 193 -23.03 11.63 -6.17
C THR A 193 -22.73 12.57 -5.01
N PRO A 194 -21.46 12.78 -4.62
CA PRO A 194 -21.12 13.74 -3.59
C PRO A 194 -21.60 15.15 -3.97
N PRO A 195 -22.05 15.97 -3.01
CA PRO A 195 -22.42 17.35 -3.28
C PRO A 195 -21.21 18.18 -3.74
N ASP A 196 -21.42 19.11 -4.66
CA ASP A 196 -20.45 20.17 -4.96
C ASP A 196 -20.71 21.35 -4.01
N ASP A 197 -20.12 21.27 -2.82
CA ASP A 197 -20.21 22.33 -1.80
C ASP A 197 -19.35 23.56 -2.15
N GLY A 198 -18.57 23.50 -3.24
CA GLY A 198 -17.68 24.57 -3.66
C GLY A 198 -16.42 24.69 -2.78
N HIS A 199 -15.78 25.85 -2.87
CA HIS A 199 -14.50 26.13 -2.23
C HIS A 199 -14.52 27.51 -1.57
N TYR A 200 -13.65 27.73 -0.60
CA TYR A 200 -13.41 29.04 0.00
C TYR A 200 -11.92 29.40 -0.05
N ASP A 201 -11.66 30.70 -0.09
CA ASP A 201 -10.32 31.26 -0.02
C ASP A 201 -9.97 31.56 1.44
N TRP A 202 -8.82 31.08 1.89
CA TRP A 202 -8.24 31.33 3.19
C TRP A 202 -6.93 32.09 3.03
N THR A 203 -6.81 33.23 3.70
CA THR A 203 -5.58 34.01 3.70
C THR A 203 -4.72 33.61 4.90
N ASP A 204 -3.48 33.20 4.65
CA ASP A 204 -2.50 32.96 5.70
C ASP A 204 -2.26 34.29 6.45
N PRO A 205 -2.56 34.36 7.75
CA PRO A 205 -2.48 35.62 8.51
C PRO A 205 -1.05 36.12 8.69
N LYS A 206 -0.04 35.28 8.45
CA LYS A 206 1.37 35.62 8.59
C LYS A 206 2.02 35.97 7.25
N THR A 207 1.73 35.25 6.18
CA THR A 207 2.35 35.48 4.86
C THR A 207 1.49 36.34 3.93
N GLY A 208 0.17 36.40 4.16
CA GLY A 208 -0.78 37.02 3.25
C GLY A 208 -1.11 36.18 2.02
N GLU A 209 -0.55 34.96 1.90
CA GLU A 209 -0.83 34.04 0.80
C GLU A 209 -2.28 33.57 0.84
N ILE A 210 -2.93 33.48 -0.32
CA ILE A 210 -4.30 33.00 -0.44
C ILE A 210 -4.27 31.54 -0.89
N HIS A 211 -4.86 30.67 -0.08
CA HIS A 211 -5.04 29.25 -0.38
C HIS A 211 -6.53 28.96 -0.59
N ARG A 212 -6.84 28.02 -1.47
CA ARG A 212 -8.21 27.63 -1.77
C ARG A 212 -8.49 26.22 -1.26
N PHE A 213 -9.53 26.05 -0.45
CA PHE A 213 -9.89 24.77 0.18
C PHE A 213 -11.36 24.40 -0.09
N PRO A 214 -11.70 23.10 -0.12
CA PRO A 214 -13.09 22.67 -0.21
C PRO A 214 -13.90 23.16 1.00
N GLN A 215 -15.17 23.50 0.78
CA GLN A 215 -16.04 23.89 1.88
C GLN A 215 -16.20 22.76 2.90
N GLY A 216 -16.21 23.13 4.19
CA GLY A 216 -16.32 22.17 5.30
C GLY A 216 -15.01 21.45 5.65
N ILE A 217 -13.90 21.75 4.96
CA ILE A 217 -12.56 21.25 5.31
C ILE A 217 -11.74 22.40 5.89
N ASP A 218 -11.15 22.23 7.06
CA ASP A 218 -10.24 23.25 7.62
C ASP A 218 -8.97 23.38 6.76
N PRO A 219 -8.26 24.53 6.75
CA PRO A 219 -7.08 24.73 5.92
C PRO A 219 -6.01 23.62 6.14
N PHE A 220 -5.51 23.07 5.03
CA PHE A 220 -4.50 22.00 4.97
C PHE A 220 -4.93 20.63 5.54
N TRP A 221 -6.22 20.44 5.82
CA TRP A 221 -6.82 19.13 6.13
C TRP A 221 -7.43 18.45 4.90
N ASP A 222 -7.24 19.00 3.71
CA ASP A 222 -7.70 18.51 2.41
C ASP A 222 -6.88 17.31 1.89
N TYR A 223 -6.63 16.33 2.76
CA TYR A 223 -5.91 15.09 2.43
C TYR A 223 -6.45 13.93 3.25
N ALA A 224 -6.19 12.70 2.80
CA ALA A 224 -6.50 11.49 3.56
C ALA A 224 -5.25 11.02 4.33
N PRO A 225 -5.23 11.05 5.68
CA PRO A 225 -4.09 10.55 6.43
C PRO A 225 -3.76 9.10 6.10
N GLY A 226 -2.47 8.80 6.03
CA GLY A 226 -1.94 7.50 5.69
C GLY A 226 -1.96 7.16 4.19
N ARG A 227 -2.51 8.03 3.34
CA ARG A 227 -2.58 7.80 1.89
C ARG A 227 -1.21 7.81 1.23
N SER A 228 -0.33 8.74 1.60
CA SER A 228 0.95 8.95 0.92
C SER A 228 2.03 7.97 1.39
N ARG A 229 1.75 7.04 2.32
CA ARG A 229 2.80 6.25 3.02
C ARG A 229 3.80 5.51 2.13
N ALA A 230 3.39 5.04 0.94
CA ALA A 230 4.33 4.44 -0.01
C ALA A 230 5.37 5.46 -0.52
N ASP A 231 4.94 6.71 -0.74
CA ASP A 231 5.78 7.86 -1.09
C ASP A 231 6.60 8.35 0.12
N VAL A 232 6.06 8.25 1.33
CA VAL A 232 6.71 8.66 2.59
C VAL A 232 7.89 7.79 2.99
N VAL A 233 7.77 6.46 2.87
CA VAL A 233 8.89 5.53 3.13
C VAL A 233 10.04 5.82 2.15
N ARG A 234 9.69 6.18 0.91
CA ARG A 234 10.64 6.63 -0.12
C ARG A 234 11.26 7.98 0.25
N GLU A 235 10.48 8.96 0.68
CA GLU A 235 10.97 10.28 1.13
C GLU A 235 11.87 10.22 2.37
N GLN A 236 11.54 9.43 3.39
CA GLN A 236 12.38 9.29 4.60
C GLN A 236 13.73 8.65 4.28
N ALA A 237 13.75 7.71 3.34
CA ALA A 237 14.99 7.14 2.85
C ALA A 237 15.79 8.17 2.02
N LEU A 238 15.13 9.08 1.29
CA LEU A 238 15.76 10.18 0.56
C LEU A 238 16.35 11.25 1.51
N ARG A 239 15.67 11.58 2.60
CA ARG A 239 16.18 12.50 3.65
C ARG A 239 17.40 11.91 4.37
N LYS A 240 17.39 10.61 4.69
CA LYS A 240 18.58 9.94 5.25
C LYS A 240 19.78 10.00 4.29
N ALA A 241 19.53 9.96 2.98
CA ALA A 241 20.57 10.10 1.97
C ALA A 241 21.24 11.48 1.97
N GLU A 242 20.53 12.54 2.38
CA GLU A 242 21.10 13.89 2.51
C GLU A 242 22.11 14.01 3.65
N GLY A 243 21.97 13.17 4.69
CA GLY A 243 22.93 13.08 5.80
C GLY A 243 24.11 12.13 5.56
N LEU A 244 24.17 11.46 4.41
CA LEU A 244 25.26 10.57 4.05
C LEU A 244 26.38 11.32 3.30
N PRO A 245 27.62 10.79 3.28
CA PRO A 245 28.66 11.29 2.40
C PRO A 245 28.16 11.42 0.95
N PRO A 246 28.53 12.45 0.17
CA PRO A 246 27.90 12.78 -1.12
C PRO A 246 27.75 11.58 -2.07
N ALA A 247 28.78 10.75 -2.22
CA ALA A 247 28.72 9.55 -3.06
C ALA A 247 27.66 8.54 -2.59
N MET A 248 27.53 8.32 -1.27
CA MET A 248 26.54 7.41 -0.69
C MET A 248 25.14 8.02 -0.67
N GLY A 249 25.05 9.34 -0.49
CA GLY A 249 23.79 10.08 -0.58
C GLY A 249 23.22 10.07 -1.99
N ASP A 250 24.06 10.30 -3.00
CA ASP A 250 23.66 10.25 -4.41
C ASP A 250 23.32 8.83 -4.85
N GLU A 251 24.05 7.82 -4.36
CA GLU A 251 23.77 6.41 -4.61
C GLU A 251 22.46 5.95 -3.95
N LEU A 252 22.18 6.38 -2.71
CA LEU A 252 20.92 6.08 -2.03
C LEU A 252 19.73 6.84 -2.67
N LYS A 253 19.91 8.10 -3.09
CA LYS A 253 18.87 8.86 -3.82
C LYS A 253 18.55 8.25 -5.18
N ALA A 254 19.58 7.83 -5.92
CA ALA A 254 19.41 7.04 -7.13
C ALA A 254 18.71 5.71 -6.80
N PHE A 255 19.08 5.04 -5.71
CA PHE A 255 18.48 3.77 -5.28
C PHE A 255 16.98 3.86 -4.96
N LEU A 256 16.53 4.97 -4.38
CA LEU A 256 15.15 5.15 -3.92
C LEU A 256 14.21 5.76 -4.97
N SER A 257 14.77 6.49 -5.92
CA SER A 257 13.99 7.20 -6.93
C SER A 257 14.04 6.58 -8.32
N SER A 258 14.95 5.64 -8.58
CA SER A 258 15.01 4.97 -9.87
C SER A 258 14.41 3.58 -9.77
N ARG A 259 13.49 3.27 -10.70
CA ARG A 259 13.36 1.89 -11.16
C ARG A 259 14.77 1.46 -11.55
N ASP A 260 15.13 0.22 -11.32
CA ASP A 260 16.52 -0.16 -11.64
C ASP A 260 16.77 0.01 -13.15
N PRO A 261 18.02 0.21 -13.61
CA PRO A 261 18.30 0.60 -14.99
C PRO A 261 17.72 -0.35 -16.05
N LEU A 262 17.55 -1.64 -15.73
CA LEU A 262 16.93 -2.59 -16.67
C LEU A 262 15.41 -2.44 -16.69
N THR A 263 14.81 -2.15 -15.55
CA THR A 263 13.38 -1.83 -15.46
C THR A 263 13.06 -0.53 -16.21
N ASP A 264 13.82 0.53 -15.96
CA ASP A 264 13.71 1.83 -16.68
C ASP A 264 13.96 1.69 -18.18
N LYS A 265 14.75 0.70 -18.60
CA LYS A 265 15.05 0.49 -20.02
C LYS A 265 13.96 -0.28 -20.76
N TYR A 266 13.29 -1.23 -20.08
CA TYR A 266 12.50 -2.25 -20.76
C TYR A 266 11.05 -2.37 -20.29
N PHE A 267 10.58 -1.67 -19.27
CA PHE A 267 9.24 -1.92 -18.72
C PHE A 267 8.44 -0.63 -18.46
N ASN A 268 8.41 0.32 -19.39
CA ASN A 268 7.73 1.61 -19.24
C ASN A 268 6.30 1.63 -19.80
N GLY A 269 5.76 0.48 -20.21
CA GLY A 269 4.45 0.39 -20.86
C GLY A 269 4.44 0.95 -22.28
N ARG A 270 5.60 1.07 -22.92
CA ARG A 270 5.72 1.53 -24.32
C ARG A 270 5.45 0.36 -25.26
N VAL A 271 4.18 0.01 -25.39
CA VAL A 271 3.69 -1.10 -26.22
C VAL A 271 2.67 -0.60 -27.23
N GLU A 272 2.53 -1.34 -28.33
CA GLU A 272 1.35 -1.25 -29.19
C GLU A 272 0.30 -2.24 -28.67
N VAL A 273 -0.96 -1.83 -28.58
CA VAL A 273 -2.05 -2.72 -28.15
C VAL A 273 -3.11 -2.81 -29.24
N ARG A 274 -3.42 -4.05 -29.65
CA ARG A 274 -4.49 -4.40 -30.58
C ARG A 274 -5.58 -5.12 -29.80
N ASP A 275 -6.75 -4.49 -29.72
CA ASP A 275 -7.88 -4.98 -28.92
C ASP A 275 -9.16 -5.03 -29.78
N PRO A 276 -9.23 -5.95 -30.77
CA PRO A 276 -10.38 -6.08 -31.66
C PRO A 276 -11.71 -6.36 -30.93
N ASP A 277 -11.65 -7.03 -29.78
CA ASP A 277 -12.84 -7.46 -29.03
C ASP A 277 -13.21 -6.55 -27.86
N GLY A 278 -12.49 -5.43 -27.66
CA GLY A 278 -12.75 -4.47 -26.59
C GLY A 278 -12.57 -5.05 -25.18
N VAL A 279 -11.56 -5.90 -24.99
CA VAL A 279 -11.18 -6.51 -23.72
C VAL A 279 -10.70 -5.46 -22.71
N MET A 280 -9.93 -4.46 -23.13
CA MET A 280 -9.37 -3.45 -22.22
C MET A 280 -10.47 -2.66 -21.46
N PRO A 281 -11.50 -2.11 -22.13
CA PRO A 281 -12.64 -1.50 -21.44
C PRO A 281 -13.40 -2.46 -20.52
N LYS A 282 -13.56 -3.74 -20.89
CA LYS A 282 -14.26 -4.74 -20.05
C LYS A 282 -13.52 -5.03 -18.75
N LEU A 283 -12.19 -4.97 -18.78
CA LEU A 283 -11.33 -5.15 -17.62
C LEU A 283 -11.02 -3.84 -16.88
N GLY A 284 -11.45 -2.68 -17.42
CA GLY A 284 -11.16 -1.37 -16.84
C GLY A 284 -9.68 -1.01 -16.86
N ILE A 285 -8.95 -1.46 -17.89
CA ILE A 285 -7.51 -1.22 -18.05
C ILE A 285 -7.21 -0.37 -19.28
N ASP A 286 -6.07 0.30 -19.28
CA ASP A 286 -5.50 0.97 -20.45
C ASP A 286 -4.33 0.16 -21.03
N ALA A 287 -3.64 0.71 -22.04
CA ALA A 287 -2.52 0.06 -22.68
C ALA A 287 -1.35 -0.24 -21.71
N ALA A 288 -1.12 0.63 -20.72
CA ALA A 288 -0.11 0.42 -19.70
C ALA A 288 -0.52 -0.71 -18.74
N GLY A 289 -1.82 -0.78 -18.40
CA GLY A 289 -2.43 -1.89 -17.67
C GLY A 289 -2.25 -3.21 -18.41
N ALA A 290 -2.54 -3.26 -19.71
CA ALA A 290 -2.35 -4.45 -20.55
C ALA A 290 -0.86 -4.87 -20.59
N ALA A 291 0.06 -3.92 -20.80
CA ALA A 291 1.51 -4.17 -20.76
C ALA A 291 1.94 -4.75 -19.41
N SER A 292 1.43 -4.19 -18.33
CA SER A 292 1.78 -4.58 -16.97
C SER A 292 1.22 -5.95 -16.59
N MET A 293 -0.05 -6.23 -16.89
CA MET A 293 -0.67 -7.55 -16.73
C MET A 293 0.08 -8.64 -17.50
N MET A 294 0.53 -8.29 -18.70
CA MET A 294 1.30 -9.18 -19.55
C MET A 294 2.77 -9.26 -19.14
N GLY A 295 3.26 -8.37 -18.28
CA GLY A 295 4.70 -8.20 -18.04
C GLY A 295 5.47 -7.99 -19.34
N ALA A 296 4.85 -7.35 -20.34
CA ALA A 296 5.40 -7.17 -21.67
C ALA A 296 6.52 -6.13 -21.64
N PRO A 297 7.72 -6.45 -22.20
CA PRO A 297 8.75 -5.44 -22.35
C PRO A 297 8.36 -4.36 -23.35
N ASP A 298 8.96 -3.18 -23.23
CA ASP A 298 8.83 -2.08 -24.19
C ASP A 298 9.19 -2.52 -25.61
N GLY A 299 8.48 -1.95 -26.58
CA GLY A 299 8.57 -2.33 -27.99
C GLY A 299 7.81 -3.61 -28.34
N SER A 300 7.04 -4.17 -27.41
CA SER A 300 6.14 -5.29 -27.71
C SER A 300 4.85 -4.81 -28.37
N VAL A 301 4.27 -5.67 -29.20
CA VAL A 301 2.88 -5.59 -29.66
C VAL A 301 2.08 -6.60 -28.85
N ILE A 302 0.99 -6.15 -28.24
CA ILE A 302 0.07 -6.98 -27.46
C ILE A 302 -1.23 -7.10 -28.23
N GLU A 303 -1.63 -8.32 -28.54
CA GLU A 303 -2.91 -8.65 -29.14
C GLU A 303 -3.81 -9.26 -28.06
N LEU A 304 -5.00 -8.67 -27.88
CA LEU A 304 -6.00 -9.10 -26.92
C LEU A 304 -7.22 -9.62 -27.65
N ILE A 305 -7.57 -10.88 -27.41
CA ILE A 305 -8.75 -11.50 -28.01
C ILE A 305 -9.63 -12.10 -26.92
N ALA A 306 -10.94 -12.05 -27.13
CA ALA A 306 -11.92 -12.70 -26.28
C ALA A 306 -12.22 -14.09 -26.85
N VAL A 307 -12.00 -15.13 -26.04
CA VAL A 307 -12.22 -16.53 -26.46
C VAL A 307 -13.13 -17.20 -25.45
N ASP A 308 -14.36 -17.53 -25.85
CA ASP A 308 -15.42 -18.14 -25.04
C ASP A 308 -15.53 -17.61 -23.59
N ASN A 309 -14.78 -18.19 -22.65
CA ASN A 309 -14.79 -17.89 -21.22
C ASN A 309 -13.48 -17.28 -20.68
N ALA A 310 -12.59 -16.84 -21.57
CA ALA A 310 -11.29 -16.28 -21.23
C ALA A 310 -10.94 -15.07 -22.11
N TYR A 311 -9.95 -14.30 -21.66
CA TYR A 311 -9.28 -13.28 -22.45
C TYR A 311 -7.84 -13.73 -22.69
N GLU A 312 -7.45 -13.89 -23.94
CA GLU A 312 -6.09 -14.25 -24.30
C GLU A 312 -5.28 -12.99 -24.61
N PHE A 313 -4.04 -13.00 -24.14
CA PHE A 313 -3.06 -11.96 -24.30
C PHE A 313 -1.83 -12.57 -24.97
N GLU A 314 -1.56 -12.13 -26.18
CA GLU A 314 -0.36 -12.50 -26.93
C GLU A 314 0.56 -11.29 -27.03
N ALA A 315 1.80 -11.41 -26.53
CA ALA A 315 2.81 -10.38 -26.71
C ALA A 315 3.95 -10.88 -27.59
N THR A 316 4.25 -10.13 -28.64
CA THR A 316 5.44 -10.33 -29.50
C THR A 316 6.33 -9.11 -29.40
N GLY A 317 7.65 -9.28 -29.47
CA GLY A 317 8.56 -8.15 -29.32
C GLY A 317 10.04 -8.55 -29.34
N PRO A 318 10.96 -7.58 -29.41
CA PRO A 318 12.38 -7.81 -29.66
C PRO A 318 13.12 -8.54 -28.53
N LEU A 319 12.53 -8.62 -27.33
CA LEU A 319 13.11 -9.32 -26.18
C LEU A 319 12.60 -10.77 -26.04
N LEU A 320 11.55 -11.12 -26.78
CA LEU A 320 10.83 -12.39 -26.66
C LEU A 320 11.26 -13.33 -27.79
N GLN A 321 11.60 -14.57 -27.45
CA GLN A 321 12.01 -15.56 -28.45
C GLN A 321 10.84 -16.03 -29.31
N ASN A 322 9.68 -16.18 -28.69
CA ASN A 322 8.40 -16.44 -29.34
C ASN A 322 7.34 -15.57 -28.65
N ALA A 323 6.12 -15.56 -29.20
CA ALA A 323 4.95 -15.00 -28.54
C ALA A 323 4.88 -15.43 -27.07
N MET A 324 4.86 -14.46 -26.17
CA MET A 324 4.52 -14.70 -24.78
C MET A 324 3.00 -14.81 -24.71
N LEU A 325 2.50 -15.89 -24.11
CA LEU A 325 1.07 -16.23 -24.11
C LEU A 325 0.57 -16.32 -22.68
N ARG A 326 -0.55 -15.63 -22.43
CA ARG A 326 -1.26 -15.66 -21.15
C ARG A 326 -2.75 -15.62 -21.41
N HIS A 327 -3.54 -16.21 -20.55
CA HIS A 327 -4.98 -16.06 -20.59
C HIS A 327 -5.58 -15.82 -19.21
N LEU A 328 -6.51 -14.87 -19.14
CA LEU A 328 -7.26 -14.55 -17.94
C LEU A 328 -8.61 -15.26 -18.02
N GLN A 329 -8.88 -16.16 -17.09
CA GLN A 329 -10.11 -16.92 -17.04
C GLN A 329 -10.78 -16.76 -15.67
N ALA A 330 -12.11 -16.78 -15.64
CA ALA A 330 -12.85 -16.93 -14.40
C ALA A 330 -12.98 -18.42 -14.06
N ASP A 331 -12.61 -18.79 -12.84
CA ASP A 331 -12.83 -20.12 -12.28
C ASP A 331 -13.76 -20.05 -11.06
N VAL A 332 -13.91 -21.16 -10.35
CA VAL A 332 -14.72 -21.22 -9.12
C VAL A 332 -14.12 -20.40 -7.96
N SER A 333 -12.84 -20.06 -8.00
CA SER A 333 -12.09 -19.39 -6.93
C SER A 333 -11.92 -17.89 -7.17
N GLY A 334 -12.09 -17.42 -8.41
CA GLY A 334 -12.02 -16.01 -8.80
C GLY A 334 -11.56 -15.83 -10.25
N LEU A 335 -10.85 -14.74 -10.51
CA LEU A 335 -10.13 -14.55 -11.76
C LEU A 335 -8.75 -15.16 -11.61
N VAL A 336 -8.36 -16.05 -12.52
CA VAL A 336 -7.08 -16.73 -12.56
C VAL A 336 -6.35 -16.34 -13.84
N MET A 337 -5.08 -15.97 -13.71
CA MET A 337 -4.22 -15.74 -14.86
C MET A 337 -3.40 -17.01 -15.12
N HIS A 338 -3.43 -17.52 -16.33
CA HIS A 338 -2.58 -18.62 -16.75
C HIS A 338 -1.42 -18.07 -17.58
N ASN A 339 -0.20 -18.47 -17.22
CA ASN A 339 1.02 -18.18 -17.97
C ASN A 339 1.41 -19.41 -18.79
N ASP A 340 1.10 -19.40 -20.08
CA ASP A 340 1.24 -20.57 -20.95
C ASP A 340 2.64 -20.67 -21.57
N TYR A 341 3.16 -19.54 -22.05
CA TYR A 341 4.47 -19.51 -22.67
C TYR A 341 5.22 -18.22 -22.36
N PHE A 342 6.48 -18.36 -21.94
CA PHE A 342 7.40 -17.23 -21.82
C PHE A 342 8.84 -17.68 -22.04
N ALA A 343 9.46 -17.16 -23.09
CA ALA A 343 10.88 -17.34 -23.35
C ALA A 343 11.49 -16.03 -23.83
N LEU A 344 12.62 -15.66 -23.24
CA LEU A 344 13.42 -14.54 -23.70
C LEU A 344 14.38 -14.99 -24.80
N GLU A 345 14.66 -14.10 -25.73
CA GLU A 345 15.77 -14.22 -26.68
C GLU A 345 17.08 -14.50 -25.91
N PRO A 346 17.99 -15.37 -26.40
CA PRO A 346 19.18 -15.78 -25.66
C PRO A 346 20.03 -14.63 -25.13
N ALA A 347 20.12 -13.53 -25.88
CA ALA A 347 20.85 -12.32 -25.51
C ALA A 347 20.33 -11.67 -24.21
N PHE A 348 19.05 -11.82 -23.89
CA PHE A 348 18.39 -11.19 -22.73
C PHE A 348 18.21 -12.14 -21.53
N ARG A 349 18.63 -13.41 -21.67
CA ARG A 349 18.60 -14.39 -20.58
C ARG A 349 19.65 -14.05 -19.50
N LYS A 350 19.41 -14.53 -18.27
CA LYS A 350 20.27 -14.32 -17.10
C LYS A 350 20.45 -12.86 -16.65
N GLN A 351 19.78 -11.89 -17.29
CA GLN A 351 19.75 -10.48 -16.89
C GLN A 351 18.59 -10.13 -15.94
N LYS A 352 17.83 -11.14 -15.49
CA LYS A 352 16.63 -10.98 -14.65
C LYS A 352 15.50 -10.17 -15.32
N ILE A 353 15.51 -10.05 -16.65
CA ILE A 353 14.40 -9.46 -17.42
C ILE A 353 13.10 -10.25 -17.19
N GLY A 354 13.19 -11.59 -17.15
CA GLY A 354 12.02 -12.43 -16.89
C GLY A 354 11.45 -12.26 -15.48
N THR A 355 12.32 -11.99 -14.49
CA THR A 355 11.87 -11.65 -13.13
C THR A 355 11.10 -10.33 -13.11
N ARG A 356 11.58 -9.30 -13.82
CA ARG A 356 10.89 -8.00 -13.91
C ARG A 356 9.55 -8.11 -14.62
N SER A 357 9.50 -8.83 -15.74
CA SER A 357 8.26 -9.17 -16.44
C SER A 357 7.23 -9.80 -15.50
N PHE A 358 7.62 -10.85 -14.77
CA PHE A 358 6.72 -11.52 -13.84
C PHE A 358 6.32 -10.64 -12.64
N ALA A 359 7.26 -9.88 -12.10
CA ALA A 359 6.99 -9.02 -10.95
C ALA A 359 6.05 -7.85 -11.28
N GLN A 360 6.19 -7.27 -12.49
CA GLN A 360 5.27 -6.27 -13.03
C GLN A 360 3.85 -6.85 -13.18
N GLN A 361 3.75 -8.07 -13.70
CA GLN A 361 2.48 -8.82 -13.76
C GLN A 361 1.88 -8.99 -12.37
N VAL A 362 2.63 -9.49 -11.39
CA VAL A 362 2.12 -9.72 -10.03
C VAL A 362 1.60 -8.42 -9.41
N ALA A 363 2.32 -7.30 -9.59
CA ALA A 363 1.91 -6.01 -9.05
C ALA A 363 0.54 -5.58 -9.59
N THR A 364 0.30 -5.71 -10.91
CA THR A 364 -0.97 -5.31 -11.52
C THR A 364 -2.10 -6.32 -11.31
N LEU A 365 -1.84 -7.62 -11.42
CA LEU A 365 -2.88 -8.62 -11.21
C LEU A 365 -3.42 -8.61 -9.77
N ALA A 366 -2.56 -8.31 -8.80
CA ALA A 366 -2.98 -8.12 -7.41
C ALA A 366 -3.93 -6.92 -7.23
N THR A 367 -3.80 -5.84 -8.01
CA THR A 367 -4.72 -4.68 -7.92
C THR A 367 -6.04 -4.95 -8.63
N LEU A 368 -6.03 -5.76 -9.69
CA LEU A 368 -7.21 -6.21 -10.42
C LEU A 368 -7.97 -7.33 -9.70
N GLY A 369 -7.43 -7.82 -8.58
CA GLY A 369 -8.07 -8.84 -7.77
C GLY A 369 -8.05 -10.23 -8.40
N VAL A 370 -7.10 -10.52 -9.29
CA VAL A 370 -6.82 -11.88 -9.72
C VAL A 370 -6.31 -12.67 -8.50
N VAL A 371 -6.80 -13.89 -8.31
CA VAL A 371 -6.57 -14.67 -7.08
C VAL A 371 -5.30 -15.51 -7.15
N SER A 372 -4.94 -15.97 -8.35
CA SER A 372 -3.73 -16.74 -8.59
C SER A 372 -3.17 -16.51 -9.99
N ILE A 373 -1.87 -16.80 -10.14
CA ILE A 373 -1.25 -17.02 -11.44
C ILE A 373 -0.85 -18.48 -11.51
N GLU A 374 -1.26 -19.18 -12.56
CA GLU A 374 -1.02 -20.60 -12.75
C GLU A 374 -0.11 -20.82 -13.95
N THR A 375 0.72 -21.86 -13.90
CA THR A 375 1.62 -22.17 -15.01
C THR A 375 2.07 -23.63 -14.94
N TYR A 376 2.27 -24.23 -16.11
CA TYR A 376 3.04 -25.46 -16.22
C TYR A 376 4.53 -25.12 -16.20
N ALA A 377 5.19 -25.39 -15.07
CA ALA A 377 6.59 -25.07 -14.84
C ALA A 377 7.51 -26.05 -15.57
N ALA A 378 7.69 -25.89 -16.88
CA ALA A 378 8.42 -26.81 -17.75
C ALA A 378 9.93 -26.98 -17.45
N GLY A 379 10.49 -28.10 -17.91
CA GLY A 379 11.90 -28.47 -17.81
C GLY A 379 12.24 -29.34 -16.61
N SER A 380 13.48 -29.82 -16.56
CA SER A 380 14.01 -30.62 -15.46
C SER A 380 15.55 -30.50 -15.39
N PHE A 381 16.20 -31.26 -14.51
CA PHE A 381 17.65 -31.36 -14.51
C PHE A 381 18.20 -31.98 -15.82
N GLU A 382 17.47 -32.95 -16.38
CA GLU A 382 17.82 -33.66 -17.60
C GLU A 382 17.36 -32.89 -18.86
N GLU A 383 16.16 -32.32 -18.84
CA GLU A 383 15.58 -31.56 -19.94
C GLU A 383 15.82 -30.05 -19.76
N LYS A 384 16.90 -29.58 -20.39
CA LYS A 384 17.41 -28.20 -20.21
C LYS A 384 16.85 -27.17 -21.19
N ALA A 385 15.91 -27.56 -22.05
CA ALA A 385 15.27 -26.64 -23.00
C ALA A 385 14.50 -25.53 -22.26
N TYR A 386 13.89 -25.88 -21.12
CA TYR A 386 13.20 -24.97 -20.22
C TYR A 386 13.77 -25.06 -18.82
N ASN A 387 13.58 -24.00 -18.03
CA ASN A 387 14.05 -23.93 -16.65
C ASN A 387 12.94 -23.47 -15.68
N GLY A 388 11.68 -23.58 -16.11
CA GLY A 388 10.49 -23.15 -15.36
C GLY A 388 10.37 -23.86 -14.02
N TYR A 389 10.57 -25.20 -14.00
CA TYR A 389 10.46 -26.02 -12.79
C TYR A 389 11.31 -25.51 -11.62
N TYR A 390 12.45 -24.87 -11.90
CA TYR A 390 13.36 -24.31 -10.90
C TYR A 390 13.21 -22.79 -10.74
N THR A 391 12.91 -22.09 -11.83
CA THR A 391 12.83 -20.61 -11.82
C THR A 391 11.57 -20.13 -11.12
N TRP A 392 10.41 -20.72 -11.42
CA TRP A 392 9.14 -20.25 -10.89
C TRP A 392 9.02 -20.40 -9.37
N PRO A 393 9.43 -21.53 -8.75
CA PRO A 393 9.42 -21.64 -7.29
C PRO A 393 10.32 -20.64 -6.58
N ARG A 394 11.46 -20.28 -7.18
CA ARG A 394 12.33 -19.23 -6.62
C ARG A 394 11.67 -17.86 -6.61
N LEU A 395 10.70 -17.64 -7.49
CA LEU A 395 9.90 -16.43 -7.54
C LEU A 395 8.62 -16.54 -6.70
N GLY A 396 8.31 -17.68 -6.10
CA GLY A 396 7.18 -17.84 -5.18
C GLY A 396 6.04 -18.73 -5.67
N TYR A 397 6.17 -19.39 -6.82
CA TYR A 397 5.22 -20.44 -7.22
C TYR A 397 5.34 -21.66 -6.31
N ASP A 398 4.21 -22.28 -5.98
CA ASP A 398 4.18 -23.49 -5.17
C ASP A 398 3.48 -24.64 -5.89
N ALA A 399 3.84 -25.85 -5.48
CA ALA A 399 3.13 -27.08 -5.80
C ALA A 399 3.38 -28.10 -4.69
N PRO A 400 2.41 -28.99 -4.41
CA PRO A 400 2.67 -30.11 -3.52
C PRO A 400 3.79 -31.01 -4.06
N LEU A 401 4.58 -31.58 -3.15
CA LEU A 401 5.51 -32.64 -3.49
C LEU A 401 4.72 -33.94 -3.75
N THR A 402 5.13 -34.67 -4.79
CA THR A 402 4.55 -35.98 -5.08
C THR A 402 5.01 -37.01 -4.05
N ALA A 403 4.33 -38.17 -3.99
CA ALA A 403 4.78 -39.28 -3.16
C ALA A 403 6.21 -39.74 -3.52
N GLN A 404 6.59 -39.65 -4.80
CA GLN A 404 7.92 -39.97 -5.28
C GLN A 404 8.95 -38.95 -4.81
N ASP A 405 8.64 -37.65 -4.88
CA ASP A 405 9.51 -36.60 -4.36
C ASP A 405 9.79 -36.85 -2.87
N ILE A 406 8.73 -37.05 -2.08
CA ILE A 406 8.80 -37.25 -0.63
C ILE A 406 9.64 -38.48 -0.27
N ALA A 407 9.49 -39.58 -1.01
CA ALA A 407 10.28 -40.80 -0.80
C ALA A 407 11.78 -40.60 -1.10
N ALA A 408 12.12 -39.69 -2.01
CA ALA A 408 13.50 -39.39 -2.40
C ALA A 408 14.17 -38.30 -1.54
N LEU A 409 13.44 -37.68 -0.59
CA LEU A 409 13.99 -36.60 0.25
C LEU A 409 15.06 -37.12 1.22
N PRO A 410 16.22 -36.44 1.32
CA PRO A 410 17.22 -36.75 2.34
C PRO A 410 16.68 -36.40 3.75
N PRO A 411 17.25 -36.98 4.82
CA PRO A 411 16.77 -36.83 6.20
C PRO A 411 16.46 -35.39 6.62
N GLU A 412 17.31 -34.44 6.24
CA GLU A 412 17.23 -33.02 6.58
C GLU A 412 16.09 -32.27 5.86
N LEU A 413 15.49 -32.85 4.81
CA LEU A 413 14.38 -32.24 4.06
C LEU A 413 13.05 -32.98 4.24
N ARG A 414 12.99 -34.07 5.03
CA ARG A 414 11.81 -34.95 5.16
C ARG A 414 10.52 -34.26 5.61
N THR A 415 10.59 -33.08 6.19
CA THR A 415 9.43 -32.30 6.62
C THR A 415 8.79 -31.50 5.48
N ALA A 416 9.48 -31.33 4.35
CA ALA A 416 8.95 -30.62 3.20
C ALA A 416 7.70 -31.31 2.64
N ARG A 417 6.67 -30.51 2.33
CA ARG A 417 5.41 -30.98 1.72
C ARG A 417 5.11 -30.25 0.42
N SER A 418 5.70 -29.09 0.20
CA SER A 418 5.58 -28.34 -1.05
C SER A 418 6.95 -27.94 -1.61
N VAL A 419 6.98 -27.53 -2.88
CA VAL A 419 8.20 -27.05 -3.51
C VAL A 419 8.73 -25.80 -2.79
N LEU A 420 7.86 -24.92 -2.29
CA LEU A 420 8.30 -23.77 -1.51
C LEU A 420 8.94 -24.14 -0.16
N ASP A 421 8.62 -25.29 0.43
CA ASP A 421 9.32 -25.79 1.62
C ASP A 421 10.78 -26.12 1.29
N LEU A 422 11.01 -26.70 0.11
CA LEU A 422 12.37 -26.93 -0.39
C LEU A 422 13.07 -25.61 -0.71
N MET A 423 12.36 -24.63 -1.29
CA MET A 423 12.93 -23.31 -1.62
C MET A 423 13.40 -22.52 -0.38
N ALA A 424 12.88 -22.82 0.80
CA ALA A 424 13.19 -22.11 2.04
C ALA A 424 14.64 -22.28 2.52
N SER A 425 15.33 -23.34 2.09
CA SER A 425 16.72 -23.62 2.48
C SER A 425 17.64 -23.78 1.27
N GLU A 426 18.94 -23.57 1.47
CA GLU A 426 19.93 -23.79 0.41
C GLU A 426 20.01 -25.27 0.01
N ALA A 427 20.01 -26.18 0.99
CA ALA A 427 19.98 -27.61 0.75
C ALA A 427 18.74 -28.06 -0.05
N GLY A 428 17.56 -27.55 0.31
CA GLY A 428 16.33 -27.85 -0.42
C GLY A 428 16.33 -27.30 -1.85
N ARG A 429 16.87 -26.09 -2.07
CA ARG A 429 17.05 -25.53 -3.42
C ARG A 429 18.01 -26.38 -4.25
N ALA A 430 19.14 -26.79 -3.70
CA ALA A 430 20.11 -27.62 -4.41
C ALA A 430 19.53 -29.00 -4.77
N TRP A 431 18.77 -29.61 -3.86
CA TRP A 431 18.09 -30.87 -4.09
C TRP A 431 17.04 -30.74 -5.20
N TRP A 432 16.17 -29.72 -5.12
CA TRP A 432 15.14 -29.47 -6.13
C TRP A 432 15.72 -29.19 -7.52
N GLN A 433 16.87 -28.52 -7.60
CA GLN A 433 17.56 -28.25 -8.87
C GLN A 433 17.99 -29.53 -9.62
N THR A 434 18.19 -30.64 -8.91
CA THR A 434 18.71 -31.89 -9.48
C THR A 434 17.64 -32.99 -9.55
N HIS A 435 16.61 -32.92 -8.71
CA HIS A 435 15.56 -33.93 -8.60
C HIS A 435 14.17 -33.43 -8.99
N GLY A 436 13.99 -32.11 -9.10
CA GLY A 436 12.74 -31.50 -9.52
C GLY A 436 12.45 -31.70 -11.01
N GLY A 437 11.17 -31.63 -11.35
CA GLY A 437 10.68 -31.82 -12.70
C GLY A 437 9.41 -31.00 -12.96
N PRO A 438 8.90 -31.06 -14.19
CA PRO A 438 7.85 -30.18 -14.63
C PRO A 438 6.52 -30.53 -13.96
N ARG A 439 5.71 -29.50 -13.65
CA ARG A 439 4.38 -29.65 -13.03
C ARG A 439 3.61 -28.34 -13.09
N GLU A 440 2.30 -28.45 -12.89
CA GLU A 440 1.46 -27.29 -12.57
C GLU A 440 1.89 -26.67 -11.25
N MET A 441 1.99 -25.34 -11.24
CA MET A 441 2.31 -24.56 -10.06
C MET A 441 1.42 -23.32 -9.97
N VAL A 442 1.20 -22.89 -8.74
CA VAL A 442 0.33 -21.76 -8.43
C VAL A 442 1.12 -20.68 -7.70
N PHE A 443 1.00 -19.44 -8.15
CA PHE A 443 1.40 -18.25 -7.42
C PHE A 443 0.15 -17.62 -6.80
N ASP A 444 0.03 -17.69 -5.47
CA ASP A 444 -1.09 -17.11 -4.75
C ASP A 444 -0.97 -15.59 -4.68
N LEU A 445 -1.90 -14.85 -5.29
CA LEU A 445 -1.91 -13.39 -5.33
C LEU A 445 -2.58 -12.75 -4.09
N SER A 446 -3.17 -13.56 -3.22
CA SER A 446 -3.83 -13.09 -2.00
C SER A 446 -2.91 -12.21 -1.16
N ALA A 447 -3.48 -11.17 -0.55
CA ALA A 447 -2.72 -10.26 0.29
C ALA A 447 -2.00 -11.02 1.42
N GLY A 448 -0.68 -10.87 1.50
CA GLY A 448 0.14 -11.57 2.50
C GLY A 448 0.32 -13.07 2.23
N SER A 449 0.09 -13.56 1.01
CA SER A 449 0.42 -14.94 0.64
C SER A 449 1.91 -15.25 0.81
N ARG A 450 2.23 -16.54 0.96
CA ARG A 450 3.63 -17.01 0.98
C ARG A 450 4.32 -16.67 -0.34
N SER A 451 3.64 -16.86 -1.46
CA SER A 451 4.13 -16.55 -2.82
C SER A 451 4.58 -15.10 -2.95
N ARG A 452 3.75 -14.14 -2.53
CA ARG A 452 4.07 -12.71 -2.60
C ARG A 452 5.22 -12.31 -1.68
N ARG A 453 5.30 -12.88 -0.47
CA ARG A 453 6.44 -12.64 0.43
C ARG A 453 7.76 -13.14 -0.15
N ILE A 454 7.75 -14.32 -0.79
CA ILE A 454 8.95 -14.89 -1.43
C ILE A 454 9.38 -14.05 -2.62
N LEU A 455 8.44 -13.64 -3.48
CA LEU A 455 8.74 -12.76 -4.60
C LEU A 455 9.35 -11.44 -4.10
N GLN A 456 8.73 -10.79 -3.11
CA GLN A 456 9.21 -9.54 -2.55
C GLN A 456 10.63 -9.68 -2.01
N ALA A 457 10.89 -10.70 -1.18
CA ALA A 457 12.22 -10.97 -0.64
C ALA A 457 13.23 -11.29 -1.75
N TYR A 458 12.82 -11.97 -2.83
CA TYR A 458 13.69 -12.23 -3.97
C TYR A 458 14.05 -10.94 -4.70
N LEU A 459 13.09 -10.05 -4.97
CA LEU A 459 13.34 -8.76 -5.63
C LEU A 459 14.30 -7.90 -4.82
N GLU A 460 14.06 -7.79 -3.51
CA GLU A 460 14.94 -7.07 -2.57
C GLU A 460 16.36 -7.64 -2.57
N ASN A 461 16.50 -8.96 -2.46
CA ASN A 461 17.81 -9.63 -2.48
C ASN A 461 18.53 -9.53 -3.82
N GLN A 462 17.83 -9.25 -4.91
CA GLN A 462 18.41 -9.08 -6.24
C GLN A 462 18.57 -7.60 -6.63
N GLY A 463 18.22 -6.66 -5.74
CA GLY A 463 18.25 -5.24 -6.02
C GLY A 463 17.34 -4.82 -7.19
N ILE A 464 16.27 -5.59 -7.45
CA ILE A 464 15.32 -5.32 -8.54
C ILE A 464 14.27 -4.33 -8.01
N ARG A 465 14.06 -3.25 -8.76
CA ARG A 465 13.08 -2.20 -8.46
C ARG A 465 12.20 -1.99 -9.67
N LEU A 466 10.89 -2.14 -9.48
CA LEU A 466 9.87 -2.10 -10.53
C LEU A 466 9.52 -0.69 -10.97
#